data_AF-A0A7J0CTZ1-F1
#
_entry.id   AF-A0A7J0CTZ1-F1
#
_cell.length_a   1.000
_cell.length_b   1.000
_cell.length_c   1.000
_cell.angle_alpha   90.00
_cell.angle_beta   90.00
_cell.angle_gamma   90.00
#
_symmetry.space_group_name_H-M   'P 1'
#
loop_
_entity.id
_entity.type
_entity.pdbx_description
1 polymer ?
#
loop_
_entity_poly.entity_id
_entity_poly.type
_entity_poly.pdbx_seq_one_letter_code
_entity_poly.pdbx_strand_id
1 'polypeptide(L)'
;MFLVEPLEPADAVRMFMERAAAAAPGFPRDPDAPEAPERRAVAEICRRLDGIPLALELAATRVRALGVRELAERLNDRFRVLTFGQRGAPARQQTLRAVIDWSWELLSAPERIVLRRLAAHSDGCDLAAAEAVCAGDGVARDEVLDLVTRLVDRSLVVVVGGPSGPRYRLLESVAAYATERLHEMEDLTAVRDRHLRHYRALAEHAEPRLRGAGQRDRLARLDAEAGNLRSALDEAVRRAGAGEPEEAVRLATALAWWWLLRGRLTEARRSLGAVLAATDGASGSGAPATDGASGCGASVPASGCGASVPASGSGASAPASGCGASAPASGSGAPTSAETPTAPPPAAPNSRSCTPRSPCSPGTTRPPP
;
A
#
# COMPACT_ATOMS: atom_id res chain seq x y z
N MET A 1 8.38 7.61 -24.97
CA MET A 1 7.30 6.63 -24.71
C MET A 1 7.08 5.87 -26.00
N PHE A 2 7.60 4.64 -26.10
CA PHE A 2 7.39 3.82 -27.30
C PHE A 2 5.98 3.26 -27.24
N LEU A 3 5.11 3.75 -28.13
CA LEU A 3 3.78 3.18 -28.31
C LEU A 3 3.97 1.82 -28.98
N VAL A 4 3.80 0.74 -28.23
CA VAL A 4 3.66 -0.59 -28.84
C VAL A 4 2.33 -0.58 -29.60
N GLU A 5 2.40 -0.71 -30.92
CA GLU A 5 1.21 -0.83 -31.75
C GLU A 5 0.54 -2.19 -31.53
N PRO A 6 -0.80 -2.24 -31.63
CA PRO A 6 -1.55 -3.50 -31.73
C PRO A 6 -0.97 -4.43 -32.80
N LEU A 7 -0.91 -5.73 -32.51
CA LEU A 7 -0.54 -6.71 -33.54
C LEU A 7 -1.64 -6.81 -34.59
N GLU A 8 -1.22 -7.03 -35.84
CA GLU A 8 -2.13 -7.46 -36.90
C GLU A 8 -2.87 -8.74 -36.46
N PRO A 9 -4.14 -8.94 -36.85
CA PRO A 9 -4.97 -10.04 -36.34
C PRO A 9 -4.33 -11.43 -36.47
N ALA A 10 -3.62 -11.69 -37.57
CA ALA A 10 -2.91 -12.94 -37.79
C ALA A 10 -1.73 -13.15 -36.81
N ASP A 11 -1.01 -12.07 -36.50
CA ASP A 11 0.11 -12.09 -35.56
C ASP A 11 -0.36 -12.19 -34.11
N ALA A 12 -1.47 -11.54 -33.76
CA ALA A 12 -2.13 -11.69 -32.47
C ALA A 12 -2.54 -13.15 -32.21
N VAL A 13 -3.17 -13.80 -33.20
CA VAL A 13 -3.56 -15.21 -33.12
C VAL A 13 -2.35 -16.11 -32.98
N ARG A 14 -1.33 -15.93 -33.83
CA ARG A 14 -0.09 -16.72 -33.78
C ARG A 14 0.62 -16.61 -32.43
N MET A 15 0.75 -15.40 -31.92
CA MET A 15 1.35 -15.14 -30.61
C MET A 15 0.54 -15.78 -29.48
N PHE A 16 -0.78 -15.62 -29.48
CA PHE A 16 -1.64 -16.23 -28.48
C PHE A 16 -1.52 -17.76 -28.47
N MET A 17 -1.51 -18.39 -29.65
CA MET A 17 -1.36 -19.84 -29.80
C MET A 17 -0.01 -20.33 -29.28
N GLU A 18 1.08 -19.63 -29.60
CA GLU A 18 2.42 -19.96 -29.13
C GLU A 18 2.51 -19.91 -27.60
N ARG A 19 1.94 -18.86 -26.98
CA ARG A 19 1.95 -18.70 -25.52
C ARG A 19 0.99 -19.65 -24.83
N ALA A 20 -0.14 -19.97 -25.45
CA ALA A 20 -1.11 -20.92 -24.90
C ALA A 20 -0.52 -22.33 -24.89
N ALA A 21 0.21 -22.72 -25.94
CA ALA A 21 0.94 -23.98 -25.99
C ALA A 21 2.10 -24.06 -24.99
N ALA A 22 2.73 -22.93 -24.65
CA ALA A 22 3.74 -22.87 -23.60
C ALA A 22 3.13 -23.05 -22.20
N ALA A 23 1.91 -22.55 -21.98
CA ALA A 23 1.22 -22.61 -20.69
C ALA A 23 0.38 -23.89 -20.47
N ALA A 24 -0.09 -24.53 -21.55
CA ALA A 24 -0.96 -25.70 -21.53
C ALA A 24 -0.38 -26.84 -22.41
N PRO A 25 0.28 -27.85 -21.80
CA PRO A 25 0.78 -29.00 -22.54
C PRO A 25 -0.35 -29.73 -23.29
N GLY A 26 -0.19 -29.94 -24.60
CA GLY A 26 -1.20 -30.54 -25.46
C GLY A 26 -2.05 -29.54 -26.26
N PHE A 27 -1.90 -28.24 -26.02
CA PHE A 27 -2.57 -27.22 -26.82
C PHE A 27 -1.83 -27.04 -28.18
N PRO A 28 -2.56 -27.00 -29.32
CA PRO A 28 -1.95 -26.87 -30.65
C PRO A 28 -1.19 -25.54 -30.81
N ARG A 29 -0.04 -25.58 -31.49
CA ARG A 29 0.75 -24.39 -31.85
C ARG A 29 0.37 -23.81 -33.21
N ASP A 30 -0.14 -24.65 -34.09
CA ASP A 30 -0.57 -24.26 -35.43
C ASP A 30 -1.95 -23.59 -35.36
N PRO A 31 -2.14 -22.37 -35.89
CA PRO A 31 -3.43 -21.67 -35.89
C PRO A 31 -4.54 -22.41 -36.66
N ASP A 32 -4.21 -23.30 -37.60
CA ASP A 32 -5.18 -24.06 -38.39
C ASP A 32 -5.56 -25.41 -37.75
N ALA A 33 -4.77 -25.89 -36.79
CA ALA A 33 -4.96 -27.20 -36.15
C ALA A 33 -6.18 -27.33 -35.21
N PRO A 34 -6.62 -26.32 -34.43
CA PRO A 34 -7.81 -26.45 -33.59
C PRO A 34 -9.07 -26.68 -34.44
N GLU A 35 -10.10 -27.30 -33.86
CA GLU A 35 -11.37 -27.42 -34.55
C GLU A 35 -12.01 -26.04 -34.83
N ALA A 36 -12.89 -25.96 -35.83
CA ALA A 36 -13.57 -24.73 -36.23
C ALA A 36 -14.23 -23.91 -35.08
N PRO A 37 -14.83 -24.50 -34.01
CA PRO A 37 -15.31 -23.72 -32.87
C PRO A 37 -14.19 -23.12 -32.01
N GLU A 38 -13.06 -23.81 -31.84
CA GLU A 38 -11.94 -23.31 -31.04
C GLU A 38 -11.19 -22.20 -31.77
N ARG A 39 -10.97 -22.33 -33.08
CA ARG A 39 -10.37 -21.24 -33.88
C ARG A 39 -11.19 -19.96 -33.81
N ARG A 40 -12.53 -20.06 -33.82
CA ARG A 40 -13.43 -18.92 -33.62
C ARG A 40 -13.27 -18.30 -32.24
N ALA A 41 -13.12 -19.11 -31.19
CA ALA A 41 -12.88 -18.62 -29.84
C ALA A 41 -11.52 -17.90 -29.71
N VAL A 42 -10.44 -18.42 -30.34
CA VAL A 42 -9.13 -17.76 -30.38
C VAL A 42 -9.22 -16.40 -31.09
N ALA A 43 -9.85 -16.36 -32.27
CA ALA A 43 -10.03 -15.11 -33.02
C ALA A 43 -10.82 -14.08 -32.20
N GLU A 44 -11.85 -14.51 -31.48
CA GLU A 44 -12.66 -13.65 -30.63
C GLU A 44 -11.87 -13.11 -29.42
N ILE A 45 -11.02 -13.93 -28.80
CA ILE A 45 -10.11 -13.48 -27.74
C ILE A 45 -9.16 -12.41 -28.28
N CYS A 46 -8.52 -12.66 -29.41
CA CYS A 46 -7.54 -11.73 -30.00
C CYS A 46 -8.18 -10.39 -30.38
N ARG A 47 -9.39 -10.45 -30.96
CA ARG A 47 -10.17 -9.27 -31.32
C ARG A 47 -10.54 -8.41 -30.12
N ARG A 48 -10.95 -9.04 -29.01
CA ARG A 48 -11.38 -8.31 -27.81
C ARG A 48 -10.25 -7.77 -26.95
N LEU A 49 -9.06 -8.37 -27.08
CA LEU A 49 -7.85 -7.87 -26.43
C LEU A 49 -7.09 -6.90 -27.34
N ASP A 50 -7.73 -6.43 -28.41
CA ASP A 50 -7.21 -5.45 -29.38
C ASP A 50 -5.82 -5.80 -29.91
N GLY A 51 -5.48 -7.09 -30.01
CA GLY A 51 -4.15 -7.52 -30.42
C GLY A 51 -3.00 -7.03 -29.51
N ILE A 52 -3.29 -6.59 -28.27
CA ILE A 52 -2.28 -6.06 -27.36
C ILE A 52 -1.40 -7.22 -26.86
N PRO A 53 -0.09 -7.24 -27.16
CA PRO A 53 0.78 -8.38 -26.85
C PRO A 53 0.71 -8.83 -25.39
N LEU A 54 0.79 -7.89 -24.46
CA LEU A 54 0.73 -8.18 -23.03
C LEU A 54 -0.61 -8.79 -22.59
N ALA A 55 -1.72 -8.31 -23.15
CA ALA A 55 -3.04 -8.84 -22.83
C ALA A 55 -3.20 -10.27 -23.35
N LEU A 56 -2.68 -10.56 -24.56
CA LEU A 56 -2.66 -11.89 -25.15
C LEU A 56 -1.79 -12.87 -24.34
N GLU A 57 -0.62 -12.44 -23.86
CA GLU A 57 0.23 -13.27 -22.99
C GLU A 57 -0.48 -13.68 -21.70
N LEU A 58 -1.11 -12.73 -21.02
CA LEU A 58 -1.83 -12.99 -19.78
C LEU A 58 -3.03 -13.91 -20.02
N ALA A 59 -3.78 -13.71 -21.11
CA ALA A 59 -4.89 -14.58 -21.46
C ALA A 59 -4.41 -16.01 -21.80
N ALA A 60 -3.31 -16.14 -22.51
CA ALA A 60 -2.73 -17.43 -22.89
C ALA A 60 -2.35 -18.29 -21.68
N THR A 61 -1.85 -17.70 -20.59
CA THR A 61 -1.50 -18.46 -19.36
C THR A 61 -2.69 -19.18 -18.73
N ARG A 62 -3.93 -18.76 -19.03
CA ARG A 62 -5.15 -19.28 -18.40
C ARG A 62 -5.86 -20.36 -19.23
N VAL A 63 -5.37 -20.64 -20.44
CA VAL A 63 -5.90 -21.71 -21.30
C VAL A 63 -5.85 -23.07 -20.60
N ARG A 64 -4.81 -23.34 -19.81
CA ARG A 64 -4.68 -24.59 -19.04
C ARG A 64 -5.83 -24.80 -18.04
N ALA A 65 -6.33 -23.73 -17.43
CA ALA A 65 -7.31 -23.80 -16.35
C ALA A 65 -8.76 -23.75 -16.86
N LEU A 66 -9.00 -23.05 -17.97
CA LEU A 66 -10.36 -22.72 -18.44
C LEU A 66 -10.69 -23.35 -19.80
N GLY A 67 -9.68 -23.62 -20.64
CA GLY A 67 -9.90 -23.88 -22.06
C GLY A 67 -10.26 -22.60 -22.84
N VAL A 68 -10.09 -22.64 -24.17
CA VAL A 68 -10.20 -21.44 -25.01
C VAL A 68 -11.64 -20.96 -25.19
N ARG A 69 -12.61 -21.88 -25.23
CA ARG A 69 -14.03 -21.54 -25.42
C ARG A 69 -14.61 -20.81 -24.22
N GLU A 70 -14.43 -21.38 -23.03
CA GLU A 70 -14.83 -20.78 -21.76
C GLU A 70 -14.14 -19.42 -21.55
N LEU A 71 -12.85 -19.33 -21.92
CA LEU A 71 -12.12 -18.08 -21.88
C LEU A 71 -12.76 -17.00 -22.78
N ALA A 72 -13.14 -17.35 -24.01
CA ALA A 72 -13.82 -16.43 -24.92
C ALA A 72 -15.22 -16.03 -24.43
N GLU A 73 -15.98 -16.95 -23.83
CA GLU A 73 -17.31 -16.66 -23.28
C GLU A 73 -17.22 -15.69 -22.09
N ARG A 74 -16.30 -15.94 -21.14
CA ARG A 74 -16.12 -15.08 -19.95
C ARG A 74 -15.60 -13.68 -20.27
N LEU A 75 -14.77 -13.53 -21.32
CA LEU A 75 -14.40 -12.21 -21.82
C LEU A 75 -15.64 -11.45 -22.34
N ASN A 76 -16.64 -12.15 -22.90
CA ASN A 76 -17.79 -11.52 -23.57
C ASN A 76 -18.68 -10.82 -22.57
N ASP A 77 -19.01 -11.56 -21.51
CA ASP A 77 -19.96 -11.12 -20.51
C ASP A 77 -19.45 -9.88 -19.78
N ARG A 78 -18.12 -9.78 -19.58
CA ARG A 78 -17.50 -8.70 -18.81
C ARG A 78 -17.25 -7.44 -19.63
N PHE A 79 -16.79 -7.55 -20.87
CA PHE A 79 -16.71 -6.39 -21.76
C PHE A 79 -18.10 -5.80 -22.04
N ARG A 80 -19.14 -6.64 -22.10
CA ARG A 80 -20.53 -6.16 -22.21
C ARG A 80 -20.95 -5.35 -20.98
N VAL A 81 -20.56 -5.76 -19.77
CA VAL A 81 -20.82 -5.02 -18.52
C VAL A 81 -20.05 -3.69 -18.47
N LEU A 82 -18.79 -3.66 -18.94
CA LEU A 82 -17.95 -2.45 -18.93
C LEU A 82 -18.37 -1.39 -19.96
N THR A 83 -18.93 -1.81 -21.11
CA THR A 83 -19.39 -0.91 -22.17
C THR A 83 -20.57 -0.03 -21.71
N PHE A 84 -21.37 -0.51 -20.74
CA PHE A 84 -22.49 0.27 -20.19
C PHE A 84 -22.08 1.23 -19.06
N GLY A 85 -20.90 1.08 -18.45
CA GLY A 85 -20.54 1.78 -17.22
C GLY A 85 -19.69 3.06 -17.36
N GLN A 86 -18.89 3.23 -18.42
CA GLN A 86 -17.87 4.31 -18.41
C GLN A 86 -17.57 4.89 -19.80
N ARG A 87 -18.40 5.84 -20.25
CA ARG A 87 -18.27 6.55 -21.53
C ARG A 87 -17.14 7.58 -21.63
N GLY A 88 -16.16 7.59 -20.71
CA GLY A 88 -15.17 8.66 -20.59
C GLY A 88 -13.70 8.26 -20.39
N ALA A 89 -13.37 6.98 -20.18
CA ALA A 89 -11.97 6.56 -20.03
C ALA A 89 -11.34 6.24 -21.40
N PRO A 90 -10.06 6.58 -21.64
CA PRO A 90 -9.35 6.16 -22.85
C PRO A 90 -9.38 4.63 -23.01
N ALA A 91 -9.55 4.13 -24.25
CA ALA A 91 -9.71 2.70 -24.55
C ALA A 91 -8.65 1.79 -23.88
N ARG A 92 -7.38 2.22 -23.82
CA ARG A 92 -6.29 1.47 -23.17
C ARG A 92 -6.51 1.23 -21.68
N GLN A 93 -7.11 2.18 -20.97
CA GLN A 93 -7.43 2.03 -19.54
C GLN A 93 -8.61 1.08 -19.35
N GLN A 94 -9.55 1.01 -20.31
CA GLN A 94 -10.66 0.07 -20.28
C GLN A 94 -10.16 -1.37 -20.44
N THR A 95 -9.25 -1.63 -21.38
CA THR A 95 -8.66 -2.98 -21.57
C THR A 95 -7.85 -3.43 -20.36
N LEU A 96 -7.03 -2.55 -19.77
CA LEU A 96 -6.27 -2.88 -18.55
C LEU A 96 -7.20 -3.16 -17.36
N ARG A 97 -8.24 -2.35 -17.19
CA ARG A 97 -9.25 -2.54 -16.14
C ARG A 97 -10.00 -3.86 -16.33
N ALA A 98 -10.38 -4.21 -17.56
CA ALA A 98 -11.01 -5.48 -17.88
C ALA A 98 -10.12 -6.69 -17.50
N VAL A 99 -8.81 -6.60 -17.72
CA VAL A 99 -7.85 -7.65 -17.30
C VAL A 99 -7.75 -7.76 -15.78
N ILE A 100 -7.83 -6.63 -15.06
CA ILE A 100 -7.82 -6.61 -13.59
C ILE A 100 -9.15 -7.15 -13.04
N ASP A 101 -10.30 -6.70 -13.57
CA ASP A 101 -11.63 -7.27 -13.29
C ASP A 101 -11.62 -8.78 -13.52
N TRP A 102 -10.92 -9.22 -14.57
CA TRP A 102 -10.78 -10.64 -14.83
C TRP A 102 -10.03 -11.39 -13.76
N SER A 103 -8.87 -10.85 -13.38
CA SER A 103 -8.06 -11.39 -12.29
C SER A 103 -8.80 -11.36 -10.96
N TRP A 104 -9.60 -10.33 -10.71
CA TRP A 104 -10.42 -10.14 -9.51
C TRP A 104 -11.50 -11.23 -9.35
N GLU A 105 -12.26 -11.54 -10.39
CA GLU A 105 -13.32 -12.55 -10.25
C GLU A 105 -12.78 -13.98 -10.10
N LEU A 106 -11.52 -14.23 -10.46
CA LEU A 106 -10.84 -15.50 -10.20
C LEU A 106 -10.35 -15.65 -8.76
N LEU A 107 -10.36 -14.57 -7.98
CA LEU A 107 -10.01 -14.61 -6.57
C LEU A 107 -11.16 -15.22 -5.75
N SER A 108 -10.80 -16.05 -4.79
CA SER A 108 -11.67 -16.50 -3.71
C SER A 108 -12.11 -15.31 -2.84
N ALA A 109 -13.18 -15.49 -2.07
CA ALA A 109 -13.67 -14.41 -1.20
C ALA A 109 -12.61 -13.90 -0.21
N PRO A 110 -11.82 -14.75 0.48
CA PRO A 110 -10.73 -14.30 1.35
C PRO A 110 -9.63 -13.52 0.60
N GLU A 111 -9.23 -13.97 -0.59
CA GLU A 111 -8.24 -13.26 -1.42
C GLU A 111 -8.75 -11.87 -1.83
N ARG A 112 -10.03 -11.72 -2.19
CA ARG A 112 -10.65 -10.41 -2.50
C ARG A 112 -10.70 -9.49 -1.29
N ILE A 113 -10.96 -10.05 -0.09
CA ILE A 113 -10.94 -9.27 1.17
C ILE A 113 -9.52 -8.75 1.42
N VAL A 114 -8.52 -9.63 1.39
CA VAL A 114 -7.11 -9.24 1.62
C VAL A 114 -6.65 -8.21 0.60
N LEU A 115 -6.92 -8.43 -0.70
CA LEU A 115 -6.50 -7.51 -1.76
C LEU A 115 -7.07 -6.10 -1.58
N ARG A 116 -8.36 -5.98 -1.20
CA ARG A 116 -8.99 -4.69 -0.87
C ARG A 116 -8.34 -4.04 0.34
N ARG A 117 -8.13 -4.80 1.42
CA ARG A 117 -7.56 -4.29 2.66
C ARG A 117 -6.10 -3.85 2.49
N LEU A 118 -5.32 -4.54 1.65
CA LEU A 118 -3.96 -4.12 1.29
C LEU A 118 -3.92 -2.75 0.61
N ALA A 119 -4.99 -2.34 -0.09
CA ALA A 119 -5.08 -1.02 -0.71
C ALA A 119 -5.15 0.13 0.30
N ALA A 120 -5.40 -0.15 1.59
CA ALA A 120 -5.25 0.84 2.65
C ALA A 120 -3.79 1.31 2.82
N HIS A 121 -2.82 0.51 2.39
CA HIS A 121 -1.39 0.82 2.50
C HIS A 121 -0.86 1.51 1.24
N SER A 122 -0.67 2.82 1.33
CA SER A 122 -0.26 3.67 0.21
C SER A 122 1.12 3.29 -0.38
N ASP A 123 2.06 2.82 0.44
CA ASP A 123 3.42 2.45 0.02
C ASP A 123 3.73 0.95 0.17
N GLY A 124 2.66 0.15 0.24
CA GLY A 124 2.72 -1.25 0.66
C GLY A 124 3.01 -1.40 2.15
N CYS A 125 3.24 -2.64 2.59
CA CYS A 125 3.33 -2.97 4.00
C CYS A 125 4.32 -4.11 4.26
N ASP A 126 4.82 -4.21 5.50
CA ASP A 126 5.44 -5.44 5.99
C ASP A 126 4.36 -6.48 6.37
N LEU A 127 4.78 -7.71 6.67
CA LEU A 127 3.83 -8.77 7.04
C LEU A 127 3.03 -8.44 8.30
N ALA A 128 3.66 -7.80 9.30
CA ALA A 128 2.99 -7.46 10.55
C ALA A 128 1.89 -6.42 10.35
N ALA A 129 2.10 -5.45 9.45
CA ALA A 129 1.11 -4.48 9.02
C ALA A 129 -0.02 -5.15 8.21
N ALA A 130 0.33 -6.05 7.27
CA ALA A 130 -0.66 -6.82 6.52
C ALA A 130 -1.57 -7.63 7.47
N GLU A 131 -1.00 -8.38 8.41
CA GLU A 131 -1.76 -9.13 9.41
C GLU A 131 -2.67 -8.25 10.27
N ALA A 132 -2.15 -7.09 10.71
CA ALA A 132 -2.90 -6.19 11.59
C ALA A 132 -4.10 -5.54 10.91
N VAL A 133 -4.02 -5.27 9.60
CA VAL A 133 -5.05 -4.55 8.84
C VAL A 133 -5.98 -5.49 8.08
N CYS A 134 -5.43 -6.59 7.53
CA CYS A 134 -6.17 -7.52 6.67
C CYS A 134 -6.98 -8.57 7.44
N ALA A 135 -6.64 -8.87 8.70
CA ALA A 135 -7.39 -9.82 9.52
C ALA A 135 -8.78 -9.28 9.95
N GLY A 136 -9.72 -10.19 10.18
CA GLY A 136 -11.12 -9.92 10.55
C GLY A 136 -12.11 -10.34 9.48
N ASP A 137 -13.40 -10.43 9.83
CA ASP A 137 -14.55 -10.60 8.91
C ASP A 137 -14.35 -11.69 7.84
N GLY A 138 -13.98 -12.89 8.31
CA GLY A 138 -13.77 -14.06 7.44
C GLY A 138 -12.34 -14.26 6.94
N VAL A 139 -11.36 -13.53 7.49
CA VAL A 139 -9.93 -13.79 7.31
C VAL A 139 -9.26 -13.88 8.68
N ALA A 140 -8.74 -15.06 9.03
CA ALA A 140 -7.96 -15.22 10.26
C ALA A 140 -6.56 -14.63 10.09
N ARG A 141 -5.92 -14.25 11.19
CA ARG A 141 -4.62 -13.55 11.15
C ARG A 141 -3.51 -14.43 10.54
N ASP A 142 -3.49 -15.70 10.90
CA ASP A 142 -2.57 -16.72 10.40
C ASP A 142 -2.78 -17.05 8.92
N GLU A 143 -3.99 -16.86 8.39
CA GLU A 143 -4.29 -17.06 6.96
C GLU A 143 -3.75 -15.92 6.06
N VAL A 144 -3.44 -14.75 6.62
CA VAL A 144 -3.05 -13.56 5.84
C VAL A 144 -1.80 -13.82 5.01
N LEU A 145 -0.78 -14.48 5.58
CA LEU A 145 0.46 -14.77 4.85
C LEU A 145 0.21 -15.65 3.62
N ASP A 146 -0.57 -16.72 3.79
CA ASP A 146 -0.91 -17.63 2.71
C ASP A 146 -1.70 -16.93 1.60
N LEU A 147 -2.66 -16.08 1.99
CA LEU A 147 -3.47 -15.30 1.03
C LEU A 147 -2.62 -14.27 0.27
N VAL A 148 -1.71 -13.56 0.95
CA VAL A 148 -0.77 -12.64 0.31
C VAL A 148 0.14 -13.40 -0.66
N THR A 149 0.63 -14.58 -0.27
CA THR A 149 1.47 -15.43 -1.14
C THR A 149 0.72 -15.84 -2.42
N ARG A 150 -0.55 -16.26 -2.31
CA ARG A 150 -1.37 -16.55 -3.50
C ARG A 150 -1.62 -15.32 -4.38
N LEU A 151 -1.72 -14.13 -3.79
CA LEU A 151 -1.84 -12.88 -4.56
C LEU A 151 -0.53 -12.52 -5.28
N VAL A 152 0.63 -12.87 -4.69
CA VAL A 152 1.94 -12.76 -5.34
C VAL A 152 2.06 -13.74 -6.50
N ASP A 153 1.65 -15.00 -6.32
CA ASP A 153 1.65 -16.02 -7.38
C ASP A 153 0.77 -15.63 -8.58
N ARG A 154 -0.24 -14.78 -8.34
CA ARG A 154 -1.13 -14.21 -9.36
C ARG A 154 -0.68 -12.86 -9.91
N SER A 155 0.51 -12.39 -9.52
CA SER A 155 1.09 -11.09 -9.93
C SER A 155 0.24 -9.87 -9.59
N LEU A 156 -0.61 -9.95 -8.56
CA LEU A 156 -1.41 -8.81 -8.07
C LEU A 156 -0.68 -8.04 -6.96
N VAL A 157 0.19 -8.73 -6.24
CA VAL A 157 1.09 -8.19 -5.22
C VAL A 157 2.52 -8.48 -5.65
N VAL A 158 3.43 -7.54 -5.41
CA VAL A 158 4.88 -7.73 -5.60
C VAL A 158 5.60 -7.67 -4.27
N VAL A 159 6.64 -8.48 -4.13
CA VAL A 159 7.52 -8.47 -2.95
C VAL A 159 8.76 -7.65 -3.27
N VAL A 160 9.02 -6.63 -2.46
CA VAL A 160 10.23 -5.80 -2.56
C VAL A 160 11.03 -5.86 -1.27
N GLY A 161 12.34 -5.62 -1.35
CA GLY A 161 13.19 -5.49 -0.17
C GLY A 161 12.86 -4.23 0.64
N GLY A 162 12.89 -4.34 1.96
CA GLY A 162 12.70 -3.24 2.89
C GLY A 162 13.66 -3.29 4.07
N PRO A 163 13.70 -2.24 4.90
CA PRO A 163 14.66 -2.09 6.00
C PRO A 163 14.46 -3.10 7.14
N SER A 164 13.33 -3.79 7.19
CA SER A 164 13.01 -4.81 8.22
C SER A 164 12.61 -6.16 7.62
N GLY A 165 12.89 -6.37 6.33
CA GLY A 165 12.52 -7.58 5.59
C GLY A 165 11.64 -7.31 4.36
N PRO A 166 10.95 -8.33 3.83
CA PRO A 166 10.13 -8.20 2.64
C PRO A 166 8.94 -7.25 2.87
N ARG A 167 8.59 -6.50 1.83
CA ARG A 167 7.40 -5.65 1.78
C ARG A 167 6.51 -6.04 0.62
N TYR A 168 5.22 -6.05 0.88
CA TYR A 168 4.17 -6.37 -0.09
C TYR A 168 3.61 -5.07 -0.64
N ARG A 169 3.71 -4.88 -1.96
CA ARG A 169 3.20 -3.71 -2.67
C ARG A 169 2.21 -4.14 -3.75
N LEU A 170 1.16 -3.36 -3.91
CA LEU A 170 0.28 -3.51 -5.07
C LEU A 170 0.92 -2.81 -6.27
N LEU A 171 0.78 -3.41 -7.46
CA LEU A 171 1.09 -2.72 -8.70
C LEU A 171 0.18 -1.51 -8.85
N GLU A 172 0.66 -0.39 -9.39
CA GLU A 172 -0.07 0.88 -9.41
C GLU A 172 -1.52 0.77 -9.91
N SER A 173 -1.73 0.09 -11.04
CA SER A 173 -3.07 -0.11 -11.60
C SER A 173 -3.95 -1.03 -10.75
N VAL A 174 -3.35 -2.02 -10.09
CA VAL A 174 -4.04 -2.91 -9.13
C VAL A 174 -4.36 -2.15 -7.84
N ALA A 175 -3.48 -1.26 -7.40
CA ALA A 175 -3.70 -0.42 -6.22
C ALA A 175 -4.87 0.54 -6.43
N ALA A 176 -4.93 1.20 -7.60
CA ALA A 176 -6.07 2.05 -7.96
C ALA A 176 -7.38 1.26 -7.98
N TYR A 177 -7.39 0.10 -8.64
CA TYR A 177 -8.55 -0.78 -8.70
C TYR A 177 -8.98 -1.28 -7.30
N ALA A 178 -8.05 -1.77 -6.51
CA ALA A 178 -8.31 -2.29 -5.17
C ALA A 178 -8.76 -1.19 -4.20
N THR A 179 -8.29 0.05 -4.39
CA THR A 179 -8.75 1.22 -3.64
C THR A 179 -10.21 1.52 -3.94
N GLU A 180 -10.63 1.50 -5.20
CA GLU A 180 -12.05 1.67 -5.56
C GLU A 180 -12.91 0.56 -4.93
N ARG A 181 -12.47 -0.70 -5.06
CA ARG A 181 -13.15 -1.87 -4.46
C ARG A 181 -13.17 -1.82 -2.92
N LEU A 182 -12.18 -1.20 -2.29
CA LEU A 182 -12.14 -0.97 -0.84
C LEU A 182 -13.20 0.03 -0.41
N HIS A 183 -13.46 1.09 -1.20
CA HIS A 183 -14.50 2.07 -0.89
C HIS A 183 -15.93 1.52 -1.03
N GLU A 184 -16.11 0.46 -1.81
CA GLU A 184 -17.36 -0.27 -1.93
C GLU A 184 -17.60 -1.24 -0.75
N MET A 185 -16.64 -1.42 0.16
CA MET A 185 -16.80 -2.26 1.34
C MET A 185 -17.63 -1.58 2.43
N GLU A 186 -18.61 -2.31 2.96
CA GLU A 186 -19.33 -1.90 4.18
C GLU A 186 -18.38 -1.75 5.38
N ASP A 187 -17.31 -2.56 5.43
CA ASP A 187 -16.31 -2.59 6.50
C ASP A 187 -15.15 -1.56 6.33
N LEU A 188 -15.29 -0.56 5.45
CA LEU A 188 -14.22 0.42 5.20
C LEU A 188 -13.74 1.12 6.49
N THR A 189 -14.67 1.44 7.39
CA THR A 189 -14.37 2.12 8.66
C THR A 189 -13.51 1.26 9.57
N ALA A 190 -13.78 -0.05 9.71
CA ALA A 190 -12.95 -0.89 10.57
C ALA A 190 -11.56 -1.14 9.96
N VAL A 191 -11.45 -1.19 8.63
CA VAL A 191 -10.14 -1.25 7.95
C VAL A 191 -9.32 0.02 8.25
N ARG A 192 -9.93 1.21 8.12
CA ARG A 192 -9.27 2.48 8.46
C ARG A 192 -8.87 2.54 9.93
N ASP A 193 -9.71 2.02 10.81
CA ASP A 193 -9.45 1.95 12.24
C ASP A 193 -8.28 1.00 12.59
N ARG A 194 -8.26 -0.22 12.03
CA ARG A 194 -7.13 -1.15 12.14
C ARG A 194 -5.83 -0.51 11.62
N HIS A 195 -5.90 0.17 10.47
CA HIS A 195 -4.77 0.87 9.87
C HIS A 195 -4.24 1.99 10.78
N LEU A 196 -5.10 2.90 11.24
CA LEU A 196 -4.72 3.98 12.16
C LEU A 196 -4.10 3.43 13.45
N ARG A 197 -4.75 2.44 14.08
CA ARG A 197 -4.25 1.81 15.30
C ARG A 197 -2.85 1.21 15.09
N HIS A 198 -2.63 0.49 13.99
CA HIS A 198 -1.34 -0.11 13.69
C HIS A 198 -0.23 0.93 13.53
N TYR A 199 -0.46 1.94 12.69
CA TYR A 199 0.57 2.95 12.37
C TYR A 199 0.81 3.93 13.52
N ARG A 200 -0.20 4.22 14.35
CA ARG A 200 0.00 4.90 15.64
C ARG A 200 0.89 4.11 16.56
N ALA A 201 0.59 2.83 16.77
CA ALA A 201 1.42 1.98 17.61
C ALA A 201 2.86 1.91 17.07
N LEU A 202 3.06 1.79 15.75
CA LEU A 202 4.38 1.79 15.13
C LEU A 202 5.16 3.08 15.44
N ALA A 203 4.53 4.24 15.29
CA ALA A 203 5.16 5.54 15.57
C ALA A 203 5.52 5.68 17.06
N GLU A 204 4.60 5.36 17.97
CA GLU A 204 4.81 5.44 19.42
C GLU A 204 5.91 4.50 19.91
N HIS A 205 6.03 3.30 19.32
CA HIS A 205 7.12 2.38 19.64
C HIS A 205 8.47 2.83 19.07
N ALA A 206 8.46 3.58 17.96
CA ALA A 206 9.69 4.08 17.34
C ALA A 206 10.25 5.31 18.09
N GLU A 207 9.37 6.23 18.51
CA GLU A 207 9.70 7.53 19.13
C GLU A 207 10.84 7.46 20.19
N PRO A 208 10.76 6.63 21.25
CA PRO A 208 11.79 6.66 22.30
C PRO A 208 13.14 6.14 21.82
N ARG A 209 13.13 5.30 20.78
CA ARG A 209 14.33 4.67 20.21
C ARG A 209 15.02 5.55 19.16
N LEU A 210 14.38 6.66 18.76
CA LEU A 210 15.00 7.66 17.89
C LEU A 210 16.11 8.47 18.59
N ARG A 211 16.27 8.35 19.91
CA ARG A 211 17.32 9.05 20.69
C ARG A 211 18.44 8.14 21.18
N GLY A 212 18.41 6.85 20.80
CA GLY A 212 19.36 5.84 21.28
C GLY A 212 20.01 5.03 20.17
N ALA A 213 20.64 3.92 20.54
CA ALA A 213 21.41 3.07 19.63
C ALA A 213 20.59 2.51 18.44
N GLY A 214 19.25 2.38 18.59
CA GLY A 214 18.36 1.92 17.53
C GLY A 214 17.91 2.99 16.54
N GLN A 215 18.45 4.22 16.60
CA GLN A 215 17.98 5.35 15.81
C GLN A 215 17.97 5.07 14.30
N ARG A 216 19.05 4.51 13.75
CA ARG A 216 19.16 4.26 12.29
C ARG A 216 18.07 3.33 11.78
N ASP A 217 17.87 2.20 12.45
CA ASP A 217 16.87 1.19 12.04
C ASP A 217 15.45 1.74 12.16
N ARG A 218 15.18 2.53 13.20
CA ARG A 218 13.87 3.15 13.42
C ARG A 218 13.58 4.25 12.43
N LEU A 219 14.57 5.09 12.10
CA LEU A 219 14.44 6.07 11.02
C LEU A 219 14.15 5.38 9.68
N ALA A 220 14.94 4.37 9.32
CA ALA A 220 14.76 3.63 8.07
C ALA A 220 13.35 3.00 7.99
N ARG A 221 12.86 2.42 9.10
CA ARG A 221 11.50 1.88 9.17
C ARG A 221 10.44 2.97 8.99
N LEU A 222 10.54 4.10 9.70
CA LEU A 222 9.57 5.20 9.56
C LEU A 222 9.57 5.80 8.15
N ASP A 223 10.72 5.87 7.47
CA ASP A 223 10.76 6.34 6.08
C ASP A 223 10.05 5.40 5.13
N ALA A 224 10.21 4.09 5.32
CA ALA A 224 9.53 3.08 4.52
C ALA A 224 8.01 3.10 4.70
N GLU A 225 7.53 3.62 5.84
CA GLU A 225 6.11 3.78 6.17
C GLU A 225 5.59 5.22 5.98
N ALA A 226 6.35 6.13 5.36
CA ALA A 226 6.01 7.54 5.33
C ALA A 226 4.62 7.84 4.72
N GLY A 227 4.24 7.16 3.63
CA GLY A 227 2.90 7.30 3.06
C GLY A 227 1.81 6.74 3.97
N ASN A 228 2.04 5.58 4.59
CA ASN A 228 1.08 4.97 5.51
C ASN A 228 0.88 5.81 6.78
N LEU A 229 1.96 6.37 7.33
CA LEU A 229 1.91 7.28 8.49
C LEU A 229 1.15 8.57 8.16
N ARG A 230 1.31 9.11 6.94
CA ARG A 230 0.53 10.26 6.47
C ARG A 230 -0.95 9.92 6.34
N SER A 231 -1.30 8.82 5.68
CA SER A 231 -2.69 8.39 5.53
C SER A 231 -3.35 8.09 6.88
N ALA A 232 -2.61 7.54 7.85
CA ALA A 232 -3.08 7.36 9.22
C ALA A 232 -3.34 8.71 9.91
N LEU A 233 -2.42 9.68 9.79
CA LEU A 233 -2.59 11.00 10.37
C LEU A 233 -3.77 11.76 9.76
N ASP A 234 -3.96 11.66 8.45
CA ASP A 234 -5.10 12.28 7.76
C ASP A 234 -6.44 11.71 8.26
N GLU A 235 -6.52 10.39 8.51
CA GLU A 235 -7.70 9.79 9.16
C GLU A 235 -7.88 10.27 10.60
N ALA A 236 -6.80 10.35 11.38
CA ALA A 236 -6.87 10.83 12.76
C ALA A 236 -7.35 12.30 12.82
N VAL A 237 -6.87 13.16 11.91
CA VAL A 237 -7.32 14.56 11.80
C VAL A 237 -8.79 14.64 11.40
N ARG A 238 -9.27 13.77 10.50
CA ARG A 238 -10.70 13.69 10.17
C ARG A 238 -11.55 13.35 11.40
N ARG A 239 -11.13 12.37 12.21
CA ARG A 239 -11.81 11.99 13.46
C ARG A 239 -11.74 13.09 14.51
N ALA A 240 -10.62 13.81 14.60
CA ALA A 240 -10.48 14.96 15.48
C ALA A 240 -11.54 16.04 15.18
N GLY A 241 -11.80 16.33 13.91
CA GLY A 241 -12.87 17.24 13.50
C GLY A 241 -14.29 16.75 13.82
N ALA A 242 -14.45 15.46 14.12
CA ALA A 242 -15.69 14.83 14.57
C ALA A 242 -15.80 14.69 16.10
N GLY A 243 -14.81 15.19 16.87
CA GLY A 243 -14.82 15.19 18.33
C GLY A 243 -13.86 14.20 19.00
N GLU A 244 -13.02 13.49 18.25
CA GLU A 244 -12.05 12.51 18.78
C GLU A 244 -10.58 12.94 18.52
N PRO A 245 -10.08 14.01 19.18
CA PRO A 245 -8.77 14.60 18.85
C PRO A 245 -7.56 13.80 19.32
N GLU A 246 -7.74 12.91 20.31
CA GLU A 246 -6.66 12.27 21.03
C GLU A 246 -5.72 11.47 20.12
N GLU A 247 -6.28 10.74 19.15
CA GLU A 247 -5.48 9.91 18.25
C GLU A 247 -4.59 10.75 17.33
N ALA A 248 -5.09 11.92 16.89
CA ALA A 248 -4.37 12.84 16.02
C ALA A 248 -3.20 13.50 16.75
N VAL A 249 -3.43 13.95 17.98
CA VAL A 249 -2.39 14.54 18.84
C VAL A 249 -1.31 13.52 19.12
N ARG A 250 -1.66 12.32 19.58
CA ARG A 250 -0.69 11.26 19.90
C ARG A 250 0.18 10.88 18.70
N LEU A 251 -0.43 10.66 17.54
CA LEU A 251 0.31 10.29 16.33
C LEU A 251 1.22 11.43 15.87
N ALA A 252 0.74 12.67 15.84
CA ALA A 252 1.57 13.81 15.42
C ALA A 252 2.74 14.07 16.39
N THR A 253 2.53 13.94 17.70
CA THR A 253 3.61 14.04 18.69
C THR A 253 4.65 12.94 18.50
N ALA A 254 4.23 11.69 18.28
CA ALA A 254 5.15 10.58 18.03
C ALA A 254 5.99 10.77 16.75
N LEU A 255 5.45 11.44 15.74
CA LEU A 255 6.14 11.73 14.47
C LEU A 255 7.02 12.98 14.50
N ALA A 256 6.83 13.87 15.48
CA ALA A 256 7.49 15.18 15.54
C ALA A 256 9.02 15.07 15.45
N TRP A 257 9.60 14.15 16.22
CA TRP A 257 11.05 13.97 16.26
C TRP A 257 11.60 13.34 14.96
N TRP A 258 10.86 12.42 14.35
CA TRP A 258 11.23 11.86 13.05
C TRP A 258 11.24 12.94 11.96
N TRP A 259 10.24 13.82 11.93
CA TRP A 259 10.25 14.94 10.99
C TRP A 259 11.45 15.85 11.19
N LEU A 260 11.80 16.17 12.43
CA LEU A 260 12.98 16.98 12.75
C LEU A 260 14.27 16.31 12.25
N LEU A 261 14.50 15.04 12.62
CA LEU A 261 15.69 14.29 12.25
C LEU A 261 15.85 14.11 10.73
N ARG A 262 14.76 14.10 9.98
CA ARG A 262 14.76 13.99 8.51
C ARG A 262 14.62 15.33 7.78
N GLY A 263 14.62 16.45 8.49
CA GLY A 263 14.47 17.78 7.91
C GLY A 263 13.11 18.03 7.24
N ARG A 264 12.07 17.26 7.58
CA ARG A 264 10.71 17.33 7.00
C ARG A 264 9.87 18.44 7.66
N LEU A 265 10.44 19.64 7.82
CA LEU A 265 9.84 20.72 8.61
C LEU A 265 8.54 21.26 8.00
N THR A 266 8.43 21.29 6.67
CA THR A 266 7.19 21.69 5.98
C THR A 266 6.06 20.69 6.21
N GLU A 267 6.38 19.38 6.25
CA GLU A 267 5.41 18.32 6.57
C GLU A 267 4.97 18.45 8.02
N ALA A 268 5.92 18.60 8.96
CA ALA A 268 5.62 18.81 10.37
C ALA A 268 4.71 20.02 10.61
N ARG A 269 5.03 21.19 10.05
CA ARG A 269 4.22 22.40 10.20
C ARG A 269 2.80 22.20 9.69
N ARG A 270 2.65 21.60 8.49
CA ARG A 270 1.33 21.34 7.91
C ARG A 270 0.51 20.40 8.78
N SER A 271 1.12 19.29 9.18
CA SER A 271 0.48 18.22 9.95
C SER A 271 0.10 18.68 11.36
N LEU A 272 1.02 19.33 12.09
CA LEU A 272 0.73 19.88 13.42
C LEU A 272 -0.33 20.99 13.35
N GLY A 273 -0.27 21.86 12.32
CA GLY A 273 -1.29 22.88 12.09
C GLY A 273 -2.68 22.29 11.84
N ALA A 274 -2.76 21.20 11.06
CA ALA A 274 -4.03 20.51 10.80
C ALA A 274 -4.60 19.86 12.08
N VAL A 275 -3.75 19.27 12.91
CA VAL A 275 -4.16 18.71 14.22
C VAL A 275 -4.69 19.81 15.13
N LEU A 276 -3.98 20.94 15.27
CA LEU A 276 -4.41 22.07 16.11
C LEU A 276 -5.75 22.65 15.63
N ALA A 277 -5.91 22.87 14.32
CA ALA A 277 -7.15 23.39 13.77
C ALA A 277 -8.34 22.45 14.04
N ALA A 278 -8.13 21.13 13.97
CA ALA A 278 -9.17 20.14 14.26
C ALA A 278 -9.51 20.08 15.76
N THR A 279 -8.52 20.23 16.65
CA THR A 279 -8.76 20.23 18.10
C THR A 279 -9.46 21.50 18.59
N ASP A 280 -9.13 22.65 17.99
CA ASP A 280 -9.78 23.93 18.29
C ASP A 280 -11.24 23.93 17.82
N GLY A 281 -11.51 23.35 16.65
CA GLY A 281 -12.88 23.16 16.14
C GLY A 281 -13.73 22.24 17.03
N ALA A 282 -13.16 21.15 17.55
CA ALA A 282 -13.84 20.25 18.48
C ALA A 282 -14.14 20.89 19.85
N SER A 283 -13.28 21.79 20.30
CA SER A 283 -13.47 22.54 21.55
C SER A 283 -14.53 23.64 21.41
N GLY A 284 -14.72 24.18 20.20
CA GLY A 284 -15.72 25.21 19.90
C GLY A 284 -17.16 24.71 19.74
N SER A 285 -17.39 23.39 19.63
CA SER A 285 -18.75 22.82 19.50
C SER A 285 -19.41 22.41 20.82
N GLY A 286 -18.83 22.82 21.97
CA GLY A 286 -19.30 22.46 23.32
C GLY A 286 -19.88 23.64 24.12
N ALA A 287 -21.01 24.21 23.68
CA ALA A 287 -21.98 24.88 24.57
C ALA A 287 -23.31 25.12 23.84
N PRO A 288 -24.44 24.47 24.23
CA PRO A 288 -25.75 25.02 23.91
C PRO A 288 -26.00 26.18 24.87
N ALA A 289 -25.76 27.41 24.39
CA ALA A 289 -26.44 28.57 24.96
C ALA A 289 -27.92 28.42 24.60
N THR A 290 -28.70 27.90 25.53
CA THR A 290 -30.14 28.14 25.55
C THR A 290 -30.34 29.63 25.74
N ASP A 291 -30.60 30.35 24.66
CA ASP A 291 -31.42 31.54 24.72
C ASP A 291 -32.33 31.57 23.50
N GLY A 292 -33.61 31.75 23.81
CA GLY A 292 -34.71 31.56 22.88
C GLY A 292 -34.86 32.68 21.87
N ALA A 293 -35.70 32.35 20.89
CA ALA A 293 -36.48 33.26 20.06
C ALA A 293 -35.69 34.23 19.16
N SER A 294 -35.71 33.97 17.85
CA SER A 294 -36.71 34.58 16.96
C SER A 294 -36.24 34.56 15.50
N GLY A 295 -37.14 34.14 14.61
CA GLY A 295 -37.30 34.78 13.30
C GLY A 295 -36.43 34.31 12.13
N CYS A 296 -37.06 33.48 11.29
CA CYS A 296 -37.15 33.59 9.83
C CYS A 296 -36.05 34.31 9.02
N GLY A 297 -35.60 33.64 7.94
CA GLY A 297 -35.19 34.35 6.73
C GLY A 297 -34.19 33.60 5.86
N ALA A 298 -34.69 32.84 4.89
CA ALA A 298 -33.91 32.37 3.76
C ALA A 298 -33.37 33.56 2.94
N SER A 299 -32.12 33.50 2.48
CA SER A 299 -31.73 33.94 1.13
C SER A 299 -30.27 33.59 0.82
N VAL A 300 -30.10 32.94 -0.32
CA VAL A 300 -28.87 32.87 -1.10
C VAL A 300 -28.68 34.24 -1.78
N PRO A 301 -27.44 34.70 -2.02
CA PRO A 301 -27.01 34.77 -3.41
C PRO A 301 -25.57 34.30 -3.65
N ALA A 302 -25.39 33.78 -4.86
CA ALA A 302 -24.13 33.53 -5.53
C ALA A 302 -23.55 34.81 -6.16
N SER A 303 -22.26 34.73 -6.53
CA SER A 303 -21.52 35.61 -7.45
C SER A 303 -21.22 37.01 -6.91
N GLY A 304 -20.03 37.58 -7.03
CA GLY A 304 -18.79 37.25 -7.72
C GLY A 304 -17.98 38.54 -7.71
N CYS A 305 -16.65 38.47 -7.66
CA CYS A 305 -15.80 39.63 -7.98
C CYS A 305 -14.41 39.13 -8.38
N GLY A 306 -14.15 39.20 -9.68
CA GLY A 306 -12.80 39.22 -10.21
C GLY A 306 -12.24 40.64 -10.14
N ALA A 307 -10.92 40.72 -10.00
CA ALA A 307 -9.99 41.79 -10.36
C ALA A 307 -8.77 41.66 -9.44
N SER A 308 -7.53 41.93 -9.79
CA SER A 308 -6.81 42.23 -11.03
C SER A 308 -5.36 42.35 -10.54
N VAL A 309 -4.44 41.68 -11.22
CA VAL A 309 -2.99 41.85 -11.03
C VAL A 309 -2.57 43.23 -11.55
N PRO A 310 -1.54 43.87 -10.98
CA PRO A 310 -0.64 44.67 -11.80
C PRO A 310 0.79 44.15 -11.78
N ALA A 311 1.21 43.82 -13.00
CA ALA A 311 2.49 44.07 -13.66
C ALA A 311 3.79 44.19 -12.86
N SER A 312 4.68 43.27 -13.20
CA SER A 312 6.14 43.32 -13.14
C SER A 312 6.73 44.61 -13.71
N GLY A 313 7.72 45.18 -13.01
CA GLY A 313 8.67 46.15 -13.53
C GLY A 313 10.09 45.64 -13.31
N SER A 314 10.80 45.36 -14.40
CA SER A 314 12.24 45.06 -14.39
C SER A 314 13.04 46.36 -14.32
N GLY A 315 14.10 46.38 -13.52
CA GLY A 315 15.11 47.44 -13.55
C GLY A 315 16.34 47.01 -12.76
N ALA A 316 17.35 46.53 -13.47
CA ALA A 316 18.67 46.21 -12.93
C ALA A 316 19.37 47.48 -12.41
N SER A 317 20.20 47.34 -11.37
CA SER A 317 21.56 47.90 -11.26
C SER A 317 22.17 47.58 -9.88
N ALA A 318 23.35 46.98 -9.90
CA ALA A 318 24.28 46.93 -8.76
C ALA A 318 24.85 48.35 -8.49
N PRO A 319 25.49 48.59 -7.32
CA PRO A 319 26.91 48.30 -7.25
C PRO A 319 27.39 47.71 -5.90
N ALA A 320 28.67 47.34 -5.93
CA ALA A 320 29.47 46.64 -4.95
C ALA A 320 29.94 47.47 -3.74
N SER A 321 30.65 46.77 -2.83
CA SER A 321 31.46 47.21 -1.68
C SER A 321 30.72 47.09 -0.35
N GLY A 322 31.21 46.46 0.72
CA GLY A 322 32.53 45.92 1.04
C GLY A 322 32.68 45.95 2.56
N CYS A 323 33.54 45.06 3.09
CA CYS A 323 34.14 45.08 4.43
C CYS A 323 33.33 44.52 5.63
N GLY A 324 33.81 43.37 6.13
CA GLY A 324 34.34 43.31 7.49
C GLY A 324 33.46 42.66 8.56
N ALA A 325 33.48 41.33 8.67
CA ALA A 325 33.12 40.64 9.92
C ALA A 325 34.39 40.02 10.51
N SER A 326 34.90 40.65 11.56
CA SER A 326 36.00 40.17 12.39
C SER A 326 35.52 39.09 13.35
N ALA A 327 36.27 38.00 13.43
CA ALA A 327 36.27 37.07 14.57
C ALA A 327 36.88 37.76 15.82
N PRO A 328 36.68 37.17 17.01
CA PRO A 328 37.88 36.67 17.68
C PRO A 328 37.73 35.26 18.28
N ALA A 329 38.89 34.77 18.68
CA ALA A 329 39.28 33.41 18.96
C ALA A 329 38.95 32.89 20.37
N SER A 330 38.91 31.56 20.43
CA SER A 330 39.45 30.63 21.43
C SER A 330 39.87 31.15 22.81
N GLY A 331 39.31 30.52 23.85
CA GLY A 331 39.85 30.49 25.21
C GLY A 331 39.78 29.06 25.77
N SER A 332 40.95 28.43 25.91
CA SER A 332 41.19 27.12 26.51
C SER A 332 41.21 27.21 28.04
N GLY A 333 40.82 26.15 28.73
CA GLY A 333 41.02 25.99 30.17
C GLY A 333 40.40 24.73 30.75
N ALA A 334 41.15 23.62 30.76
CA ALA A 334 40.93 22.47 31.65
C ALA A 334 41.30 22.84 33.10
N PRO A 335 40.96 22.01 34.12
CA PRO A 335 41.95 20.98 34.50
C PRO A 335 41.39 19.64 35.06
N THR A 336 42.21 18.60 34.85
CA THR A 336 42.62 17.49 35.74
C THR A 336 41.63 16.52 36.42
N SER A 337 41.74 15.25 35.97
CA SER A 337 42.14 14.03 36.71
C SER A 337 41.37 13.49 37.92
N ALA A 338 40.97 12.21 37.78
CA ALA A 338 40.82 11.11 38.77
C ALA A 338 39.55 10.31 38.43
N GLU A 339 39.44 8.98 38.41
CA GLU A 339 40.34 7.84 38.58
C GLU A 339 39.50 6.62 38.15
N THR A 340 40.11 5.63 37.51
CA THR A 340 39.48 4.34 37.15
C THR A 340 39.70 3.35 38.30
N PRO A 341 38.77 2.41 38.55
CA PRO A 341 39.25 1.04 38.68
C PRO A 341 38.39 0.02 37.92
N THR A 342 39.07 -0.65 36.99
CA THR A 342 39.23 -2.11 36.83
C THR A 342 38.10 -3.05 37.28
N ALA A 343 37.62 -3.83 36.30
CA ALA A 343 36.67 -4.94 36.41
C ALA A 343 37.23 -6.18 37.16
N PRO A 344 36.35 -7.14 37.49
CA PRO A 344 36.60 -8.53 37.04
C PRO A 344 35.35 -9.24 36.46
N PRO A 345 35.50 -10.15 35.47
CA PRO A 345 34.47 -11.10 35.01
C PRO A 345 34.77 -12.55 35.52
N PRO A 346 34.03 -13.60 35.08
CA PRO A 346 32.58 -13.83 35.12
C PRO A 346 32.24 -15.16 35.86
N ALA A 347 30.98 -15.34 36.30
CA ALA A 347 30.49 -16.62 36.81
C ALA A 347 29.63 -17.34 35.75
N ALA A 348 30.11 -18.49 35.28
CA ALA A 348 29.36 -19.44 34.46
C ALA A 348 28.42 -20.29 35.34
N PRO A 349 27.25 -20.74 34.85
CA PRO A 349 26.52 -21.83 35.49
C PRO A 349 27.06 -23.20 35.03
N ASN A 350 27.50 -23.99 36.01
CA ASN A 350 27.86 -25.40 35.85
C ASN A 350 26.67 -26.25 35.40
N SER A 351 26.94 -27.14 34.46
CA SER A 351 26.20 -28.38 34.24
C SER A 351 26.48 -29.38 35.37
N ARG A 352 25.43 -30.09 35.84
CA ARG A 352 25.44 -31.49 36.33
C ARG A 352 24.15 -31.85 37.09
N SER A 353 23.36 -32.74 36.52
CA SER A 353 22.83 -33.97 37.15
C SER A 353 22.14 -34.77 36.05
N CYS A 354 22.80 -35.82 35.55
CA CYS A 354 22.64 -37.20 36.00
C CYS A 354 21.28 -37.81 35.64
N THR A 355 21.31 -38.63 34.59
CA THR A 355 20.43 -39.77 34.34
C THR A 355 20.53 -40.81 35.49
N PRO A 356 19.54 -41.71 35.59
CA PRO A 356 19.79 -43.11 35.18
C PRO A 356 18.64 -43.64 34.30
N ARG A 357 18.95 -44.17 33.12
CA ARG A 357 19.11 -45.62 32.80
C ARG A 357 17.81 -46.44 32.88
N SER A 358 17.45 -46.96 31.69
CA SER A 358 16.46 -47.99 31.33
C SER A 358 16.66 -49.35 32.01
N PRO A 359 15.73 -50.31 31.80
CA PRO A 359 15.98 -51.38 30.79
C PRO A 359 14.77 -51.63 29.85
N CYS A 360 14.96 -51.85 28.53
CA CYS A 360 14.94 -53.17 27.82
C CYS A 360 13.72 -54.05 28.16
N SER A 361 12.93 -54.70 27.28
CA SER A 361 12.87 -55.06 25.83
C SER A 361 11.62 -56.01 25.69
N PRO A 362 11.35 -56.82 24.64
CA PRO A 362 11.46 -56.74 23.16
C PRO A 362 10.18 -57.23 22.39
N GLY A 363 10.19 -57.08 21.05
CA GLY A 363 9.59 -57.99 20.04
C GLY A 363 8.07 -57.91 19.81
N THR A 364 7.51 -57.87 18.59
CA THR A 364 7.72 -58.79 17.43
C THR A 364 6.99 -58.16 16.20
N THR A 365 7.67 -57.76 15.11
CA THR A 365 7.68 -58.38 13.74
C THR A 365 6.37 -59.08 13.30
N ARG A 366 5.83 -59.02 12.06
CA ARG A 366 6.13 -58.46 10.70
C ARG A 366 4.84 -58.77 9.81
N PRO A 367 4.82 -58.80 8.46
CA PRO A 367 4.04 -57.90 7.57
C PRO A 367 3.00 -58.68 6.67
N PRO A 368 2.46 -58.11 5.57
CA PRO A 368 1.23 -58.60 4.91
C PRO A 368 1.49 -59.47 3.66
N PRO A 369 0.43 -60.07 3.08
CA PRO A 369 0.33 -60.35 1.65
C PRO A 369 -0.21 -59.15 0.85
#